data_AF-A0ABD7LGI9-F1
#
_entry.id   AF-A0ABD7LGI9-F1
#
_cell.length_a   1.000
_cell.length_b   1.000
_cell.length_c   1.000
_cell.angle_alpha   90.00
_cell.angle_beta   90.00
_cell.angle_gamma   90.00
#
_symmetry.space_group_name_H-M   'P 1'
#
loop_
_entity.id
_entity.type
_entity.pdbx_description
1 polymer ?
#
loop_
_entity_poly.entity_id
_entity_poly.type
_entity_poly.pdbx_seq_one_letter_code
_entity_poly.pdbx_strand_id
1 'polypeptide(L)'
;MTKAKKVVCPLLKKPCLEHECAWFSHVVGRDPQTGRDVDHWDCSVRWLPVMMTEGARQTRGVQAAVESMRNDVVQRQDGLNTALLTIATGIPKARAVVDITERPSLIEGQGD
;
A
#
# COMPACT_ATOMS: atom_id res chain seq x y z
N MET A 1 0.68 -35.37 -31.79
CA MET A 1 2.08 -34.98 -31.58
C MET A 1 2.22 -33.49 -31.87
N THR A 2 2.13 -32.65 -30.85
CA THR A 2 2.21 -31.18 -30.99
C THR A 2 3.68 -30.79 -31.19
N LYS A 3 3.98 -30.20 -32.36
CA LYS A 3 5.31 -29.69 -32.73
C LYS A 3 5.76 -28.64 -31.71
N ALA A 4 6.83 -28.90 -30.97
CA ALA A 4 7.40 -27.93 -30.04
C ALA A 4 7.84 -26.67 -30.80
N LYS A 5 7.22 -25.53 -30.52
CA LYS A 5 7.54 -24.25 -31.17
C LYS A 5 8.90 -23.79 -30.65
N LYS A 6 9.89 -23.66 -31.54
CA LYS A 6 11.21 -23.12 -31.19
C LYS A 6 11.06 -21.66 -30.72
N VAL A 7 11.65 -21.35 -29.56
CA VAL A 7 11.70 -19.99 -29.03
C VAL A 7 12.68 -19.18 -29.89
N VAL A 8 12.21 -18.06 -30.42
CA VAL A 8 12.99 -17.18 -31.31
C VAL A 8 13.50 -15.98 -30.52
N CYS A 9 14.80 -15.68 -30.63
CA CYS A 9 15.40 -14.51 -30.02
C CYS A 9 15.03 -13.24 -30.80
N PRO A 10 14.45 -12.21 -30.15
CA PRO A 10 14.02 -10.98 -30.83
C PRO A 10 15.18 -10.16 -31.41
N LEU A 11 16.39 -10.26 -30.81
CA LEU A 11 17.56 -9.53 -31.27
C LEU A 11 18.23 -10.18 -32.49
N LEU A 12 18.39 -11.50 -32.45
CA LEU A 12 19.10 -12.25 -33.49
C LEU A 12 18.17 -12.74 -34.61
N LYS A 13 16.84 -12.70 -34.39
CA LYS A 13 15.81 -13.28 -35.29
C LYS A 13 16.09 -14.75 -35.65
N LYS A 14 16.83 -15.44 -34.80
CA LYS A 14 17.27 -16.84 -34.89
C LYS A 14 16.74 -17.61 -33.68
N PRO A 15 16.77 -18.95 -33.68
CA PRO A 15 16.46 -19.72 -32.48
C PRO A 15 17.31 -19.26 -31.28
N CYS A 16 16.77 -19.42 -30.07
CA CYS A 16 17.48 -19.10 -28.83
C CYS A 16 18.80 -19.88 -28.75
N LEU A 17 19.88 -19.20 -28.35
CA LEU A 17 21.21 -19.79 -28.16
C LEU A 17 21.45 -20.25 -26.71
N GLU A 18 20.47 -20.07 -25.83
CA GLU A 18 20.50 -20.50 -24.42
C GLU A 18 21.82 -20.15 -23.74
N HIS A 19 22.56 -21.12 -23.20
CA HIS A 19 23.80 -20.93 -22.45
C HIS A 19 24.95 -20.29 -23.26
N GLU A 20 24.87 -20.22 -24.59
CA GLU A 20 25.84 -19.49 -25.41
C GLU A 20 25.56 -17.97 -25.46
N CYS A 21 24.42 -17.52 -24.92
CA CYS A 21 24.06 -16.11 -24.87
C CYS A 21 24.37 -15.51 -23.49
N ALA A 22 25.11 -14.39 -23.45
CA ALA A 22 25.41 -13.66 -22.21
C ALA A 22 24.16 -13.17 -21.45
N TRP A 23 23.00 -13.12 -22.12
CA TRP A 23 21.73 -12.71 -21.51
C TRP A 23 20.90 -13.90 -21.01
N PHE A 24 21.36 -15.13 -21.17
CA PHE A 24 20.68 -16.29 -20.61
C PHE A 24 21.03 -16.39 -19.13
N SER A 25 20.02 -16.19 -18.28
CA SER A 25 20.20 -16.05 -16.85
C SER A 25 19.34 -17.04 -16.09
N HIS A 26 19.88 -17.46 -14.94
CA HIS A 26 19.19 -18.29 -13.98
C HIS A 26 18.44 -17.39 -13.01
N VAL A 27 17.12 -17.51 -12.99
CA VAL A 27 16.29 -16.77 -12.04
C VAL A 27 15.76 -17.75 -11.02
N VAL A 28 16.22 -17.56 -9.77
CA VAL A 28 15.77 -18.31 -8.61
C VAL A 28 15.09 -17.35 -7.64
N GLY A 29 13.92 -17.73 -7.15
CA GLY A 29 13.21 -16.94 -6.15
C GLY A 29 11.82 -17.51 -5.85
N ARG A 30 11.04 -16.76 -5.09
CA ARG A 30 9.64 -17.08 -4.81
C ARG A 30 8.75 -16.13 -5.60
N ASP A 31 7.85 -16.65 -6.42
CA ASP A 31 6.81 -15.84 -7.05
C ASP A 31 5.89 -15.29 -5.95
N PRO A 32 5.80 -13.96 -5.77
CA PRO A 32 5.04 -13.38 -4.68
C PRO A 32 3.53 -13.31 -4.96
N GLN A 33 3.06 -13.71 -6.15
CA GLN A 33 1.65 -13.83 -6.50
C GLN A 33 1.11 -15.24 -6.21
N THR A 34 1.81 -16.27 -6.66
CA THR A 34 1.39 -17.66 -6.46
C THR A 34 1.99 -18.28 -5.20
N GLY A 35 3.04 -17.67 -4.64
CA GLY A 35 3.83 -18.26 -3.59
C GLY A 35 4.37 -19.60 -4.05
N ARG A 36 4.98 -19.71 -5.23
CA ARG A 36 5.68 -20.92 -5.69
C ARG A 36 7.15 -20.61 -5.93
N ASP A 37 8.00 -21.60 -5.74
CA ASP A 37 9.43 -21.46 -6.05
C ASP A 37 9.59 -21.42 -7.57
N VAL A 38 10.28 -20.39 -8.02
CA VAL A 38 10.69 -20.18 -9.40
C VAL A 38 12.16 -20.56 -9.44
N ASP A 39 12.46 -21.56 -10.26
CA ASP A 39 13.82 -22.02 -10.53
C ASP A 39 13.90 -22.32 -12.03
N HIS A 40 14.16 -21.29 -12.82
CA HIS A 40 14.06 -21.35 -14.28
C HIS A 40 15.20 -20.60 -14.95
N TRP A 41 15.76 -21.23 -15.98
CA TRP A 41 16.70 -20.62 -16.92
C TRP A 41 15.93 -20.03 -18.10
N ASP A 42 16.11 -18.74 -18.37
CA ASP A 42 15.52 -18.11 -19.54
C ASP A 42 16.33 -16.87 -19.98
N CYS A 43 15.98 -16.29 -21.12
CA CYS A 43 16.54 -15.04 -21.59
C CYS A 43 16.13 -13.87 -20.69
N SER A 44 17.08 -13.01 -20.32
CA SER A 44 16.85 -11.82 -19.49
C SER A 44 15.79 -10.88 -20.07
N VAL A 45 15.65 -10.81 -21.40
CA VAL A 45 14.60 -10.01 -22.06
C VAL A 45 13.21 -10.57 -21.79
N ARG A 46 13.09 -11.88 -21.69
CA ARG A 46 11.82 -12.55 -21.38
C ARG A 46 11.41 -12.34 -19.93
N TRP A 47 12.38 -12.16 -19.04
CA TRP A 47 12.14 -11.80 -17.65
C TRP A 47 11.73 -10.33 -17.44
N LEU A 48 11.93 -9.44 -18.42
CA LEU A 48 11.66 -8.00 -18.25
C LEU A 48 10.24 -7.69 -17.77
N PRO A 49 9.15 -8.23 -18.34
CA PRO A 49 7.79 -7.89 -17.88
C PRO A 49 7.53 -8.34 -16.43
N VAL A 50 8.10 -9.47 -16.04
CA VAL A 50 7.99 -10.00 -14.67
C VAL A 50 8.76 -9.10 -13.70
N MET A 51 10.01 -8.78 -14.02
CA MET A 51 10.86 -7.93 -13.18
C MET A 51 10.30 -6.49 -13.07
N MET A 52 9.77 -5.93 -14.15
CA MET A 52 9.08 -4.64 -14.13
C MET A 52 7.83 -4.66 -13.26
N THR A 53 7.06 -5.75 -13.31
CA THR A 53 5.88 -5.92 -12.45
C THR A 53 6.26 -5.99 -10.98
N GLU A 54 7.34 -6.69 -10.65
CA GLU A 54 7.84 -6.78 -9.27
C GLU A 54 8.39 -5.44 -8.77
N GLY A 55 9.14 -4.71 -9.59
CA GLY A 55 9.56 -3.34 -9.27
C GLY A 55 8.35 -2.43 -8.99
N ALA A 56 7.29 -2.54 -9.79
CA ALA A 56 6.04 -1.81 -9.55
C ALA A 56 5.30 -2.26 -8.27
N ARG A 57 5.45 -3.52 -7.86
CA ARG A 57 4.89 -4.03 -6.59
C ARG A 57 5.65 -3.43 -5.40
N GLN A 58 6.97 -3.38 -5.46
CA GLN A 58 7.78 -2.76 -4.41
C GLN A 58 7.46 -1.27 -4.24
N THR A 59 7.31 -0.52 -5.34
CA THR A 59 6.94 0.90 -5.27
C THR A 59 5.55 1.12 -4.69
N ARG A 60 4.56 0.26 -4.97
CA ARG A 60 3.24 0.32 -4.30
C ARG A 60 3.34 0.14 -2.78
N GLY A 61 4.25 -0.70 -2.29
CA GLY A 61 4.52 -0.85 -0.85
C GLY A 61 5.03 0.45 -0.23
N VAL A 62 5.94 1.16 -0.92
CA VAL A 62 6.44 2.47 -0.47
C VAL A 62 5.31 3.51 -0.45
N GLN A 63 4.46 3.54 -1.47
CA GLN A 63 3.31 4.46 -1.51
C GLN A 63 2.34 4.22 -0.34
N ALA A 64 2.06 2.96 0.00
CA ALA A 64 1.22 2.62 1.15
C ALA A 64 1.82 3.11 2.48
N ALA A 65 3.14 3.01 2.65
CA ALA A 65 3.84 3.52 3.83
C ALA A 65 3.80 5.06 3.91
N VAL A 66 3.91 5.76 2.78
CA VAL A 66 3.79 7.22 2.75
C VAL A 66 2.37 7.66 3.10
N GLU A 67 1.35 6.96 2.60
CA GLU A 67 -0.05 7.27 2.93
C GLU A 67 -0.37 7.00 4.41
N SER A 68 0.18 5.94 5.02
CA SER A 68 0.02 5.71 6.46
C SER A 68 0.72 6.78 7.29
N MET A 69 1.93 7.18 6.91
CA MET A 69 2.63 8.30 7.55
C MET A 69 1.83 9.60 7.43
N ARG A 70 1.20 9.87 6.29
CA ARG A 70 0.31 11.02 6.09
C ARG A 70 -0.87 10.98 7.07
N ASN A 71 -1.51 9.81 7.24
CA ASN A 71 -2.62 9.64 8.18
C ASN A 71 -2.19 9.88 9.64
N ASP A 72 -1.05 9.33 10.04
CA ASP A 72 -0.52 9.51 11.41
C ASP A 72 -0.18 10.97 11.70
N VAL A 73 0.37 11.71 10.72
CA VAL A 73 0.65 13.14 10.85
C VAL A 73 -0.63 13.94 11.03
N VAL A 74 -1.67 13.67 10.23
CA VAL A 74 -2.98 14.34 10.38
C VAL A 74 -3.59 14.05 11.75
N GLN A 75 -3.58 12.79 12.20
CA GLN A 75 -4.12 12.43 13.51
C GLN A 75 -3.39 13.13 14.67
N ARG A 76 -2.06 13.24 14.59
CA ARG A 76 -1.26 13.99 15.58
C ARG A 76 -1.56 15.48 15.54
N GLN A 77 -1.71 16.06 14.34
CA GLN A 77 -2.05 17.47 14.17
C GLN A 77 -3.45 17.77 14.74
N ASP A 78 -4.44 16.92 14.52
CA ASP A 78 -5.78 17.05 15.09
C ASP A 78 -5.74 16.98 16.62
N GLY A 79 -4.93 16.06 17.17
CA GLY A 79 -4.65 15.99 18.61
C GLY A 79 -4.11 17.31 19.16
N LEU A 80 -3.09 17.88 18.51
CA LEU A 80 -2.49 19.16 18.89
C LEU A 80 -3.47 20.33 18.77
N ASN A 81 -4.22 20.42 17.66
CA ASN A 81 -5.20 21.47 17.44
C ASN A 81 -6.31 21.43 18.49
N THR A 82 -6.80 20.24 18.84
CA THR A 82 -7.80 20.09 19.90
C THR A 82 -7.26 20.46 21.27
N ALA A 83 -6.01 20.10 21.59
CA ALA A 83 -5.36 20.50 22.84
C ALA A 83 -5.19 22.03 22.92
N LEU A 84 -4.76 22.67 21.83
CA LEU A 84 -4.64 24.13 21.74
C LEU A 84 -5.99 24.82 21.96
N LEU A 85 -7.05 24.34 21.32
CA LEU A 85 -8.41 24.87 21.49
C LEU A 85 -8.89 24.73 22.94
N THR A 86 -8.60 23.61 23.60
CA THR A 86 -8.92 23.43 25.02
C THR A 86 -8.15 24.42 25.90
N ILE A 87 -6.87 24.68 25.63
CA ILE A 87 -6.10 25.70 26.38
C ILE A 87 -6.66 27.10 26.14
N ALA A 88 -7.01 27.44 24.89
CA ALA A 88 -7.50 28.77 24.52
C ALA A 88 -8.92 29.07 25.04
N THR A 89 -9.80 28.07 25.08
CA THR A 89 -11.22 28.23 25.47
C THR A 89 -11.51 27.80 26.90
N GLY A 90 -10.60 27.08 27.56
CA GLY A 90 -10.83 26.50 28.88
C GLY A 90 -11.85 25.35 28.91
N ILE A 91 -12.36 24.92 27.75
CA ILE A 91 -13.36 23.85 27.64
C ILE A 91 -12.63 22.51 27.38
N PRO A 92 -12.56 21.58 28.35
CA PRO A 92 -11.95 20.28 28.14
C PRO A 92 -12.79 19.42 27.19
N LYS A 93 -12.11 18.52 26.47
CA LYS A 93 -12.70 17.57 25.52
C LYS A 93 -13.62 16.51 26.15
N ALA A 94 -13.96 16.61 27.43
CA ALA A 94 -14.97 15.78 28.06
C ALA A 94 -16.35 16.43 27.84
N ARG A 95 -16.84 16.40 26.60
CA ARG A 95 -18.27 16.45 26.38
C ARG A 95 -18.80 15.06 26.71
N ALA A 96 -18.97 14.79 28.00
CA ALA A 96 -20.02 13.87 28.41
C ALA A 96 -21.28 14.33 27.69
N VAL A 97 -22.00 13.38 27.10
CA VAL A 97 -23.28 13.60 26.44
C VAL A 97 -24.12 14.53 27.31
N VAL A 98 -24.26 15.79 26.90
CA VAL A 98 -25.33 16.63 27.44
C VAL A 98 -26.56 16.09 26.74
N ASP A 99 -27.27 15.22 27.45
CA ASP A 99 -28.53 14.68 26.99
C ASP A 99 -29.52 15.86 26.88
N ILE A 100 -29.80 16.26 25.64
CA ILE A 100 -30.72 17.36 25.33
C ILE A 100 -32.17 16.94 25.68
N THR A 101 -32.40 15.69 26.09
CA THR A 101 -33.73 15.16 26.43
C THR A 101 -34.11 15.32 27.91
N GLU A 102 -33.18 15.63 28.83
CA GLU A 102 -33.54 16.00 30.20
C GLU A 102 -33.82 17.50 30.29
N ARG A 103 -35.07 17.85 30.02
CA ARG A 103 -35.65 19.17 30.29
C ARG A 103 -35.39 19.53 31.76
N PRO A 104 -34.72 20.65 32.10
CA PRO A 104 -34.61 21.08 33.48
C PRO A 104 -36.03 21.33 33.99
N SER A 105 -36.48 20.49 34.92
CA SER A 105 -37.68 20.74 35.69
C SER A 105 -37.40 21.89 36.66
N LEU A 106 -38.40 22.76 36.80
CA LEU A 106 -38.54 23.84 37.79
C LEU A 106 -37.96 25.21 37.41
N ILE A 107 -38.78 25.97 36.68
CA ILE A 107 -39.16 27.32 37.14
C ILE A 107 -40.70 27.37 37.11
N GLU A 108 -41.33 26.83 38.14
CA GLU A 108 -42.72 27.16 38.48
C GLU A 108 -42.70 27.88 39.83
N GLY A 109 -43.16 29.13 39.83
CA GLY A 109 -43.67 29.83 41.01
C GLY A 109 -42.64 30.46 41.96
N GLN A 110 -42.39 31.76 41.79
CA GLN A 110 -42.35 32.69 42.93
C GLN A 110 -42.64 34.11 42.41
N GLY A 111 -43.92 34.42 42.30
CA GLY A 111 -44.43 35.76 42.11
C GLY A 111 -45.62 35.92 43.04
N ASP A 112 -45.35 36.48 44.22
CA ASP A 112 -46.24 37.23 45.10
C ASP A 112 -45.36 38.21 45.89
#